data_AF-A0A959H7X3-F1
#
_entry.id   AF-A0A959H7X3-F1
#
_cell.length_a   1.000
_cell.length_b   1.000
_cell.length_c   1.000
_cell.angle_alpha   90.00
_cell.angle_beta   90.00
_cell.angle_gamma   90.00
#
_symmetry.space_group_name_H-M   'P 1'
#
loop_
_entity.id
_entity.type
_entity.pdbx_description
1 polymer ?
#
loop_
_entity_poly.entity_id
_entity_poly.type
_entity_poly.pdbx_seq_one_letter_code
_entity_poly.pdbx_strand_id
1 'polypeptide(L)'
;MFEKLLPYDAAHLILGAYLKYYHQYKRITKRAQIRFENRDWHGIQADSRERLTLYRNQVGRTTEKVLAFLGDRASDRNTWKRIKENYLDEVINFN
;
A
#
# COMPACT_ATOMS: atom_id res chain seq x y z
N MET A 1 -20.07 -0.51 -12.88
CA MET A 1 -19.71 0.05 -11.56
C MET A 1 -20.80 1.01 -11.12
N PHE A 2 -21.26 0.92 -9.88
CA PHE A 2 -22.22 1.89 -9.35
C PHE A 2 -21.45 3.15 -8.93
N GLU A 3 -21.80 4.30 -9.48
CA GLU A 3 -21.11 5.57 -9.23
C GLU A 3 -21.03 5.93 -7.74
N LYS A 4 -22.07 5.57 -6.96
CA LYS A 4 -22.10 5.78 -5.51
C LYS A 4 -21.04 4.99 -4.74
N LEU A 5 -20.55 3.87 -5.29
CA LEU A 5 -19.53 3.02 -4.66
C LEU A 5 -18.10 3.43 -5.01
N LEU A 6 -17.90 4.35 -5.97
CA LEU A 6 -16.56 4.76 -6.38
C LEU A 6 -15.65 5.15 -5.20
N PRO A 7 -16.10 5.93 -4.19
CA PRO A 7 -15.25 6.26 -3.04
C PRO A 7 -14.90 5.05 -2.16
N TYR A 8 -15.85 4.12 -1.99
CA TYR A 8 -15.67 2.89 -1.22
C TYR A 8 -14.64 1.96 -1.89
N ASP A 9 -14.77 1.77 -3.21
CA ASP A 9 -13.87 0.93 -3.99
C ASP A 9 -12.45 1.51 -4.05
N ALA A 10 -12.33 2.84 -4.16
CA ALA A 10 -11.03 3.52 -4.09
C ALA A 10 -10.37 3.38 -2.70
N ALA A 11 -11.15 3.45 -1.61
CA ALA A 11 -10.65 3.20 -0.26
C ALA A 11 -10.11 1.77 -0.12
N HIS A 12 -10.84 0.77 -0.61
CA HIS A 12 -10.40 -0.62 -0.64
C HIS A 12 -9.14 -0.83 -1.47
N LEU A 13 -9.04 -0.14 -2.62
CA LEU A 13 -7.86 -0.22 -3.46
C LEU A 13 -6.61 0.32 -2.75
N ILE A 14 -6.74 1.41 -1.99
CA ILE A 14 -5.66 1.96 -1.16
C ILE A 14 -5.32 1.01 0.00
N LEU A 15 -6.31 0.48 0.71
CA LEU A 15 -6.08 -0.42 1.85
C LEU A 15 -5.43 -1.73 1.39
N GLY A 16 -5.91 -2.33 0.31
CA GLY A 16 -5.31 -3.53 -0.27
C GLY A 16 -3.87 -3.30 -0.73
N ALA A 17 -3.55 -2.12 -1.25
CA ALA A 17 -2.18 -1.74 -1.58
C ALA A 17 -1.28 -1.60 -0.33
N TYR A 18 -1.81 -1.04 0.76
CA TYR A 18 -1.11 -0.99 2.04
C TYR A 18 -0.82 -2.39 2.58
N LEU A 19 -1.82 -3.28 2.63
CA LEU A 19 -1.66 -4.66 3.10
C LEU A 19 -0.59 -5.40 2.28
N LYS A 20 -0.62 -5.24 0.95
CA LYS A 20 0.41 -5.82 0.06
C LYS A 20 1.81 -5.32 0.42
N TYR A 21 1.98 -4.01 0.63
CA TYR A 21 3.25 -3.45 1.08
C TYR A 21 3.67 -4.01 2.44
N TYR A 22 2.74 -4.04 3.40
CA TYR A 22 3.00 -4.52 4.74
C TYR A 22 3.49 -5.97 4.74
N HIS A 23 2.83 -6.86 3.98
CA HIS A 23 3.27 -8.24 3.82
C HIS A 23 4.68 -8.35 3.21
N GLN A 24 4.99 -7.58 2.17
CA GLN A 24 6.32 -7.58 1.56
C GLN A 24 7.39 -7.07 2.53
N TYR A 25 7.10 -5.97 3.24
CA TYR A 25 7.99 -5.40 4.24
C TYR A 25 8.29 -6.40 5.37
N LYS A 26 7.25 -7.06 5.89
CA LYS A 26 7.41 -8.10 6.92
C LYS A 26 8.19 -9.29 6.39
N ARG A 27 7.96 -9.72 5.15
CA ARG A 27 8.71 -10.82 4.53
C ARG A 27 10.19 -10.51 4.43
N ILE A 28 10.57 -9.31 3.96
CA ILE A 28 11.99 -8.90 3.92
C ILE A 28 12.56 -8.85 5.33
N THR A 29 11.83 -8.28 6.29
CA THR A 29 12.29 -8.18 7.69
C THR A 29 12.52 -9.56 8.33
N LYS A 30 11.66 -10.55 8.04
CA LYS A 30 11.82 -11.94 8.54
C LYS A 30 13.08 -12.64 8.00
N ARG A 31 13.64 -12.22 6.87
CA ARG A 31 14.89 -12.79 6.33
C ARG A 31 16.11 -12.45 7.18
N ALA A 32 16.04 -11.39 8.00
CA ALA A 32 17.18 -10.89 8.76
C ALA A 32 17.82 -11.97 9.64
N GLN A 33 17.00 -12.75 10.36
CA GLN A 33 17.50 -13.84 11.20
C GLN A 33 18.23 -14.90 10.38
N ILE A 34 17.60 -15.39 9.31
CA ILE A 34 18.17 -16.43 8.43
C ILE A 34 19.52 -15.97 7.85
N ARG A 35 19.59 -14.72 7.38
CA ARG A 35 20.84 -14.19 6.81
C ARG A 35 21.92 -13.98 7.86
N PHE A 36 21.55 -13.54 9.07
CA PHE A 36 22.49 -13.40 10.17
C PHE A 36 23.10 -14.75 10.58
N GLU A 37 22.26 -15.77 10.75
CA GLU A 37 22.69 -17.14 11.08
C GLU A 37 23.64 -17.71 10.02
N ASN A 38 23.39 -17.39 8.74
CA ASN A 38 24.23 -17.79 7.62
C ASN A 38 25.43 -16.86 7.35
N ARG A 39 25.63 -15.80 8.17
CA ARG A 39 26.68 -14.78 7.99
C ARG A 39 26.64 -14.08 6.61
N ASP A 40 25.46 -13.98 6.02
CA ASP A 40 25.21 -13.35 4.72
C ASP A 40 25.06 -11.83 4.86
N TRP A 41 26.19 -11.15 5.04
CA TRP A 41 26.24 -9.69 5.23
C TRP A 41 25.83 -8.91 3.97
N HIS A 42 26.20 -9.40 2.79
CA HIS A 42 25.80 -8.80 1.52
C HIS A 42 24.28 -8.87 1.34
N GLY A 43 23.65 -9.98 1.70
CA GLY A 43 22.22 -10.14 1.67
C GLY A 43 21.48 -9.24 2.66
N ILE A 44 22.02 -9.02 3.87
CA ILE A 44 21.46 -8.05 4.84
C ILE A 44 21.48 -6.63 4.25
N GLN A 45 22.58 -6.24 3.60
CA GLN A 45 22.68 -4.94 2.94
C GLN A 45 21.70 -4.82 1.76
N ALA A 46 21.51 -5.89 0.99
CA ALA A 46 20.55 -5.95 -0.11
C ALA A 46 19.09 -5.82 0.40
N ASP A 47 18.71 -6.57 1.44
CA ASP A 47 17.39 -6.50 2.06
C ASP A 47 17.09 -5.08 2.62
N SER A 48 18.12 -4.39 3.12
CA SER A 48 18.01 -3.01 3.59
C SER A 48 17.69 -2.03 2.45
N ARG A 49 18.37 -2.18 1.30
CA ARG A 49 18.05 -1.40 0.08
C ARG A 49 16.67 -1.74 -0.48
N GLU A 50 16.28 -3.02 -0.45
CA GLU A 50 14.95 -3.47 -0.87
C GLU A 50 13.87 -2.79 -0.02
N ARG A 51 14.00 -2.80 1.32
CA ARG A 51 13.03 -2.13 2.22
C ARG A 51 12.94 -0.62 1.97
N LEU A 52 14.06 0.05 1.74
CA LEU A 52 14.08 1.49 1.49
C LEU A 52 13.30 1.86 0.21
N THR A 53 13.47 1.07 -0.85
CA THR A 53 12.81 1.33 -2.15
C THR A 53 11.37 0.84 -2.18
N LEU A 54 11.03 -0.18 -1.39
CA LEU A 54 9.70 -0.82 -1.37
C LEU A 54 8.56 0.18 -1.11
N TYR A 55 8.71 1.06 -0.12
CA TYR A 55 7.67 2.04 0.22
C TYR A 55 7.40 2.99 -0.95
N ARG A 56 8.45 3.64 -1.48
CA ARG A 56 8.34 4.57 -2.61
C ARG A 56 7.69 3.91 -3.82
N ASN A 57 8.12 2.69 -4.14
CA ASN A 57 7.59 1.94 -5.28
C ASN A 57 6.11 1.57 -5.09
N GLN A 58 5.71 1.15 -3.88
CA GLN A 58 4.31 0.83 -3.63
C GLN A 58 3.44 2.09 -3.69
N VAL A 59 3.85 3.18 -3.05
CA VAL A 59 3.11 4.44 -3.05
C VAL A 59 2.91 4.94 -4.47
N GLY A 60 3.97 5.04 -5.27
CA GLY A 60 3.87 5.49 -6.67
C GLY A 60 2.92 4.64 -7.51
N ARG A 61 3.07 3.31 -7.46
CA ARG A 61 2.16 2.38 -8.18
C ARG A 61 0.71 2.47 -7.69
N THR A 62 0.51 2.73 -6.40
CA THR A 62 -0.84 2.86 -5.83
C THR A 62 -1.47 4.17 -6.27
N THR A 63 -0.72 5.27 -6.23
CA THR A 63 -1.16 6.57 -6.73
C THR A 63 -1.57 6.50 -8.18
N GLU A 64 -0.73 5.93 -9.06
CA GLU A 64 -1.07 5.74 -10.49
C GLU A 64 -2.37 4.96 -10.68
N LYS A 65 -2.53 3.86 -9.94
CA LYS A 65 -3.73 3.03 -10.00
C LYS A 65 -4.98 3.74 -9.50
N VAL A 66 -4.90 4.44 -8.37
CA VAL A 66 -6.04 5.19 -7.81
C VAL A 66 -6.45 6.29 -8.78
N LEU A 67 -5.51 7.04 -9.33
CA LEU A 67 -5.82 8.12 -10.28
C LEU A 67 -6.45 7.57 -11.57
N ALA A 68 -5.89 6.50 -12.13
CA ALA A 68 -6.48 5.83 -13.30
C ALA A 68 -7.88 5.28 -13.01
N PHE A 69 -8.11 4.76 -11.80
CA PHE A 69 -9.39 4.24 -11.36
C PHE A 69 -10.45 5.34 -11.17
N LEU A 70 -10.06 6.49 -10.63
CA LEU A 70 -10.96 7.62 -10.40
C LEU A 70 -11.29 8.40 -11.68
N GLY A 71 -10.42 8.37 -12.68
CA GLY A 71 -10.60 9.13 -13.93
C GLY A 71 -10.85 10.61 -13.64
N ASP A 72 -11.89 11.18 -14.26
CA ASP A 72 -12.26 12.60 -14.09
C ASP A 72 -12.62 12.98 -12.64
N ARG A 73 -12.98 12.00 -11.80
CA ARG A 73 -13.29 12.23 -10.39
C ARG A 73 -12.03 12.45 -9.54
N ALA A 74 -10.83 12.21 -10.08
CA ALA A 74 -9.57 12.40 -9.37
C ALA A 74 -9.33 13.86 -8.96
N SER A 75 -9.90 14.84 -9.66
CA SER A 75 -9.81 16.26 -9.30
C SER A 75 -10.91 16.73 -8.34
N ASP A 76 -11.90 15.88 -8.03
CA ASP A 76 -13.01 16.26 -7.15
C ASP A 76 -12.66 16.07 -5.67
N ARG A 77 -12.60 17.20 -4.94
CA ARG A 77 -12.30 17.23 -3.50
C ARG A 77 -13.35 16.49 -2.66
N ASN A 78 -14.62 16.49 -3.06
CA ASN A 78 -15.68 15.79 -2.33
C ASN A 78 -15.54 14.27 -2.46
N THR A 79 -15.14 13.79 -3.63
CA THR A 79 -14.79 12.39 -3.84
C THR A 79 -13.68 11.96 -2.88
N TRP A 80 -12.58 12.73 -2.77
CA TRP A 80 -11.50 12.42 -1.82
C TRP A 80 -11.92 12.44 -0.36
N LYS A 81 -12.81 13.35 0.05
CA LYS A 81 -13.35 13.37 1.41
C LYS A 81 -14.07 12.07 1.73
N ARG A 82 -14.93 11.60 0.82
CA ARG A 82 -15.65 10.32 0.98
C ARG A 82 -14.71 9.12 0.97
N ILE A 83 -13.68 9.12 0.11
CA ILE A 83 -12.65 8.06 0.11
C ILE A 83 -11.98 7.99 1.49
N LYS A 84 -11.60 9.13 2.07
CA LYS A 84 -10.98 9.18 3.40
C LYS A 84 -11.90 8.65 4.50
N GLU A 85 -13.19 9.00 4.46
CA GLU A 85 -14.21 8.49 5.39
C GLU A 85 -14.32 6.97 5.29
N ASN A 86 -14.53 6.42 4.08
CA ASN A 86 -14.61 4.97 3.86
C ASN A 86 -13.31 4.25 4.28
N TYR A 87 -12.15 4.83 3.98
CA TYR A 87 -10.86 4.25 4.38
C TYR A 87 -10.72 4.19 5.91
N LEU A 88 -11.16 5.22 6.63
CA LEU A 88 -11.13 5.23 8.09
C LEU A 88 -12.05 4.15 8.65
N ASP A 89 -13.26 4.03 8.12
CA ASP A 89 -14.22 3.01 8.55
C ASP A 89 -13.67 1.59 8.33
N GLU A 90 -13.07 1.33 7.17
CA GLU A 90 -12.42 0.04 6.89
C GLU A 90 -11.27 -0.25 7.85
N VAL A 91 -10.42 0.74 8.15
CA VAL A 91 -9.30 0.56 9.10
C VAL A 91 -9.80 0.28 10.52
N ILE A 92 -10.87 0.95 10.96
CA ILE A 92 -11.46 0.73 12.29
C ILE A 92 -12.05 -0.68 12.41
N ASN A 93 -12.69 -1.16 11.34
CA ASN A 93 -13.33 -2.48 11.33
C ASN A 93 -12.37 -3.63 10.97
N PHE A 94 -11.11 -3.32 10.68
CA PHE A 94 -10.08 -4.30 10.35
C PHE A 94 -9.60 -5.02 11.61
N ASN A 95 -10.29 -6.10 12.00
CA ASN A 95 -9.86 -7.07 13.04
C ASN A 95 -8.80 -8.04 12.51
#